data_AF-A0A7W5Z6Y8-F1
#
_entry.id   AF-A0A7W5Z6Y8-F1
#
_cell.length_a   1.000
_cell.length_b   1.000
_cell.length_c   1.000
_cell.angle_alpha   90.00
_cell.angle_beta   90.00
_cell.angle_gamma   90.00
#
_symmetry.space_group_name_H-M   'P 1'
#
loop_
_entity.id
_entity.type
_entity.pdbx_description
1 polymer ?
#
loop_
_entity_poly.entity_id
_entity_poly.type
_entity_poly.pdbx_seq_one_letter_code
_entity_poly.pdbx_strand_id
1 'polypeptide(L)'
;MVGDDHAGLASPLEERGKFPRDATPGDRGIRDRRLAFARNVIDDVEHAKPSSTGKLVVDEIQRPSGIGLSLMVVDETGFLKKGEQSVGVARQYSGTAGRIENSQIGVFLAYASRFGQTLIDRRLYLPRTWADDNDRRVKAHVPEDIAFATKIALAHDMISAALDARVPCRWVLADALYGGDYGLRGMLEERRQPYVLAVRSNHHLRFLTREGLVMTDPKAIADELPAQEWAMIAAGEGAKGLRLYDWARLRLPWITDEGFERWLLIRRNRKEPDKRAYYLVFAPQDTSLAELAGAADLRWTIEECFERAKDELGLDHCEARSWHG
;
A
#
# COMPACT_ATOMS: atom_id res chain seq x y z
N MET A 1 66.71 -20.06 26.44
CA MET A 1 67.60 -18.93 26.15
C MET A 1 67.32 -18.49 24.73
N VAL A 2 66.55 -17.42 24.56
CA VAL A 2 67.02 -16.10 24.01
C VAL A 2 67.38 -16.27 22.53
N GLY A 3 66.54 -15.87 21.56
CA GLY A 3 66.38 -14.50 21.04
C GLY A 3 67.48 -14.25 19.98
N ASP A 4 67.32 -13.69 18.79
CA ASP A 4 66.25 -12.97 18.10
C ASP A 4 66.67 -12.85 16.60
N ASP A 5 65.86 -12.15 15.79
CA ASP A 5 66.13 -11.56 14.46
C ASP A 5 65.88 -12.39 13.19
N HIS A 6 64.79 -12.05 12.49
CA HIS A 6 64.78 -11.98 11.03
C HIS A 6 63.82 -10.89 10.50
N ALA A 7 64.36 -10.01 9.67
CA ALA A 7 63.66 -9.05 8.84
C ALA A 7 63.43 -9.60 7.40
N GLY A 8 62.35 -9.17 6.73
CA GLY A 8 62.32 -8.99 5.27
C GLY A 8 61.29 -9.75 4.43
N LEU A 9 60.20 -9.05 4.08
CA LEU A 9 59.57 -8.88 2.74
C LEU A 9 58.94 -10.06 1.92
N ALA A 10 57.61 -9.94 1.74
CA ALA A 10 56.82 -9.93 0.47
C ALA A 10 56.44 -11.20 -0.36
N SER A 11 55.10 -11.42 -0.42
CA SER A 11 54.22 -11.85 -1.55
C SER A 11 54.30 -13.29 -2.14
N PRO A 12 53.30 -13.79 -2.92
CA PRO A 12 51.84 -13.56 -2.98
C PRO A 12 50.99 -14.88 -3.01
N LEU A 13 49.65 -14.78 -2.93
CA LEU A 13 48.69 -15.89 -3.05
C LEU A 13 48.04 -15.96 -4.44
N GLU A 14 48.06 -17.16 -5.06
CA GLU A 14 47.46 -17.53 -6.34
C GLU A 14 46.04 -18.15 -6.21
N GLU A 15 45.21 -17.81 -7.20
CA GLU A 15 44.18 -18.56 -7.96
C GLU A 15 43.36 -19.73 -7.36
N ARG A 16 42.02 -19.62 -7.47
CA ARG A 16 41.04 -20.62 -7.99
C ARG A 16 39.77 -19.87 -8.44
N GLY A 17 39.04 -20.11 -9.53
CA GLY A 17 39.01 -21.20 -10.51
C GLY A 17 37.56 -21.68 -10.76
N LYS A 18 36.97 -21.27 -11.89
CA LYS A 18 35.91 -21.90 -12.73
C LYS A 18 34.41 -21.87 -12.31
N PHE A 19 33.60 -21.25 -13.19
CA PHE A 19 32.15 -21.46 -13.39
C PHE A 19 31.89 -22.58 -14.42
N PRO A 20 30.78 -23.36 -14.32
CA PRO A 20 30.29 -24.19 -15.42
C PRO A 20 29.40 -23.39 -16.40
N ARG A 21 29.46 -23.78 -17.69
CA ARG A 21 28.61 -23.28 -18.79
C ARG A 21 27.50 -24.29 -19.16
N ASP A 22 26.40 -23.69 -19.61
CA ASP A 22 25.31 -24.15 -20.50
C ASP A 22 24.26 -25.19 -20.05
N ALA A 23 23.00 -24.75 -20.09
CA ALA A 23 21.85 -25.50 -20.59
C ALA A 23 20.85 -24.56 -21.31
N THR A 24 20.27 -25.07 -22.39
CA THR A 24 19.54 -24.46 -23.52
C THR A 24 18.08 -24.02 -23.23
N PRO A 25 17.39 -23.33 -24.18
CA PRO A 25 16.24 -22.44 -23.92
C PRO A 25 14.87 -23.13 -23.92
N GLY A 26 13.98 -22.64 -23.06
CA GLY A 26 12.54 -22.94 -23.10
C GLY A 26 11.84 -22.56 -21.81
N ASP A 27 11.27 -21.36 -21.72
CA ASP A 27 9.82 -21.18 -21.78
C ASP A 27 9.47 -19.68 -21.67
N ARG A 28 8.65 -19.20 -22.59
CA ARG A 28 8.11 -17.84 -22.56
C ARG A 28 6.89 -17.84 -21.64
N GLY A 29 7.05 -17.36 -20.41
CA GLY A 29 5.94 -17.19 -19.47
C GLY A 29 6.20 -16.11 -18.44
N ILE A 30 5.40 -15.04 -18.50
CA ILE A 30 5.16 -14.01 -17.46
C ILE A 30 6.43 -13.33 -16.91
N ARG A 31 6.83 -12.23 -17.57
CA ARG A 31 7.97 -11.40 -17.16
C ARG A 31 7.67 -10.63 -15.86
N ASP A 32 8.61 -10.81 -14.96
CA ASP A 32 8.70 -10.33 -13.59
C ASP A 32 8.78 -8.79 -13.50
N ARG A 33 7.67 -8.14 -13.06
CA ARG A 33 7.57 -6.67 -12.89
C ARG A 33 8.07 -6.18 -11.51
N ARG A 34 8.73 -7.02 -10.70
CA ARG A 34 8.90 -6.82 -9.24
C ARG A 34 10.13 -6.00 -8.80
N LEU A 35 11.01 -5.57 -9.70
CA LEU A 35 12.34 -5.09 -9.32
C LEU A 35 12.61 -3.64 -9.76
N ALA A 36 12.32 -2.70 -8.85
CA ALA A 36 12.85 -1.32 -8.91
C ALA A 36 13.36 -0.76 -7.56
N PHE A 37 13.33 -1.55 -6.48
CA PHE A 37 13.93 -1.23 -5.18
C PHE A 37 14.62 -2.50 -4.64
N ALA A 38 15.57 -2.35 -3.72
CA ALA A 38 16.48 -3.43 -3.28
C ALA A 38 15.77 -4.75 -2.90
N ARG A 39 16.44 -5.87 -3.21
CA ARG A 39 15.93 -7.22 -3.50
C ARG A 39 15.47 -8.09 -2.30
N ASN A 40 15.32 -7.57 -1.08
CA ASN A 40 15.16 -8.42 0.10
C ASN A 40 13.83 -8.21 0.84
N VAL A 41 12.70 -8.73 0.33
CA VAL A 41 11.46 -8.90 1.14
C VAL A 41 10.56 -10.08 0.68
N ILE A 42 10.75 -10.65 -0.51
CA ILE A 42 9.79 -11.63 -1.05
C ILE A 42 10.45 -13.01 -1.10
N ASP A 43 10.35 -13.78 -0.01
CA ASP A 43 10.45 -15.25 -0.05
C ASP A 43 9.77 -15.98 1.14
N ASP A 44 8.95 -15.30 1.96
CA ASP A 44 8.44 -15.90 3.22
C ASP A 44 6.96 -16.33 3.21
N VAL A 45 6.29 -16.44 2.07
CA VAL A 45 4.86 -16.81 2.06
C VAL A 45 4.58 -18.28 1.73
N GLU A 46 5.48 -19.03 1.08
CA GLU A 46 5.12 -20.38 0.64
C GLU A 46 5.79 -21.56 1.37
N HIS A 47 6.96 -21.41 2.03
CA HIS A 47 7.66 -22.57 2.61
C HIS A 47 8.42 -22.26 3.91
N ALA A 48 7.71 -21.97 5.00
CA ALA A 48 8.33 -21.86 6.33
C ALA A 48 8.91 -23.20 6.80
N LYS A 49 10.23 -23.39 6.63
CA LYS A 49 11.07 -24.12 7.60
C LYS A 49 12.33 -23.31 7.90
N PRO A 50 12.75 -23.26 9.16
CA PRO A 50 13.66 -22.23 9.67
C PRO A 50 15.09 -22.54 9.25
N SER A 51 15.69 -21.73 8.38
CA SER A 51 17.15 -21.71 8.23
C SER A 51 17.71 -20.52 8.98
N SER A 52 18.50 -20.86 9.99
CA SER A 52 19.33 -19.99 10.82
C SER A 52 20.20 -19.05 9.99
N THR A 53 19.87 -17.76 9.98
CA THR A 53 20.77 -16.58 10.14
C THR A 53 20.08 -15.37 9.52
N GLY A 54 19.47 -14.55 10.37
CA GLY A 54 18.72 -13.36 9.98
C GLY A 54 17.73 -13.02 11.07
N LYS A 55 18.23 -12.50 12.19
CA LYS A 55 17.39 -12.07 13.33
C LYS A 55 16.52 -10.90 12.87
N LEU A 56 15.31 -11.20 12.38
CA LEU A 56 14.20 -10.26 12.27
C LEU A 56 13.65 -10.08 13.70
N VAL A 57 13.97 -8.93 14.30
CA VAL A 57 13.39 -8.51 15.58
C VAL A 57 11.93 -8.11 15.28
N VAL A 58 11.05 -9.10 15.41
CA VAL A 58 9.60 -8.92 15.43
C VAL A 58 9.25 -8.50 16.85
N ASP A 59 9.38 -7.21 17.16
CA ASP A 59 8.88 -6.69 18.43
C ASP A 59 7.38 -6.41 18.34
N GLU A 60 6.72 -7.03 19.31
CA GLU A 60 5.30 -7.21 19.56
C GLU A 60 4.53 -5.87 19.61
N ILE A 61 3.75 -5.55 18.57
CA ILE A 61 2.71 -4.52 18.68
C ILE A 61 1.41 -5.22 19.09
N GLN A 62 0.98 -5.02 20.33
CA GLN A 62 -0.36 -5.41 20.78
C GLN A 62 -1.43 -4.68 19.95
N ARG A 63 -2.34 -5.43 19.33
CA ARG A 63 -3.44 -4.90 18.50
C ARG A 63 -4.78 -5.49 18.94
N PRO A 64 -5.90 -4.78 18.69
CA PRO A 64 -7.20 -5.14 19.24
C PRO A 64 -7.57 -6.59 18.90
N SER A 65 -7.85 -7.36 19.95
CA SER A 65 -8.27 -8.75 19.88
C SER A 65 -9.65 -8.86 19.22
N GLY A 66 -9.75 -9.57 18.08
CA GLY A 66 -11.04 -10.07 17.58
C GLY A 66 -11.30 -9.98 16.08
N ILE A 67 -10.53 -9.21 15.30
CA ILE A 67 -10.67 -9.21 13.84
C ILE A 67 -9.73 -10.27 13.26
N GLY A 68 -10.22 -11.10 12.33
CA GLY A 68 -9.33 -11.91 11.49
C GLY A 68 -8.46 -10.99 10.65
N LEU A 69 -7.28 -10.64 11.16
CA LEU A 69 -6.38 -9.69 10.51
C LEU A 69 -5.70 -10.40 9.33
N SER A 70 -6.17 -10.08 8.14
CA SER A 70 -5.55 -10.37 6.85
C SER A 70 -5.97 -9.23 5.94
N LEU A 71 -5.12 -8.22 5.82
CA LEU A 71 -5.50 -6.98 5.14
C LEU A 71 -4.41 -6.53 4.17
N MET A 72 -4.86 -6.06 3.02
CA MET A 72 -4.03 -5.45 2.00
C MET A 72 -4.29 -3.97 1.97
N VAL A 73 -3.23 -3.17 1.97
CA VAL A 73 -3.37 -1.72 1.90
C VAL A 73 -2.44 -1.16 0.87
N VAL A 74 -3.01 -0.34 -0.01
CA VAL A 74 -2.25 0.37 -1.02
C VAL A 74 -2.11 1.83 -0.63
N ASP A 75 -0.87 2.32 -0.73
CA ASP A 75 -0.56 3.71 -0.49
C ASP A 75 0.60 4.17 -1.38
N GLU A 76 0.78 5.48 -1.48
CA GLU A 76 1.90 6.09 -2.18
C GLU A 76 2.82 6.83 -1.22
N THR A 77 4.13 6.72 -1.44
CA THR A 77 5.10 7.54 -0.73
C THR A 77 6.04 8.23 -1.70
N GLY A 78 6.32 9.50 -1.40
CA GLY A 78 7.26 10.33 -2.13
C GLY A 78 8.62 10.36 -1.44
N PHE A 79 9.66 10.28 -2.28
CA PHE A 79 11.07 10.34 -1.90
C PHE A 79 11.69 11.57 -2.54
N LEU A 80 12.13 12.53 -1.72
CA LEU A 80 12.71 13.78 -2.20
C LEU A 80 14.05 13.54 -2.90
N LYS A 81 14.29 14.24 -4.00
CA LYS A 81 15.52 14.10 -4.79
C LYS A 81 16.11 15.44 -5.17
N LYS A 82 17.43 15.50 -5.20
CA LYS A 82 18.20 16.62 -5.75
C LYS A 82 18.62 16.28 -7.19
N GLY A 83 18.19 17.10 -8.15
CA GLY A 83 18.50 16.96 -9.58
C GLY A 83 17.51 16.08 -10.36
N GLU A 84 17.78 15.92 -11.67
CA GLU A 84 16.83 15.35 -12.64
C GLU A 84 17.22 13.96 -13.16
N GLN A 85 18.30 13.37 -12.63
CA GLN A 85 18.90 12.15 -13.19
C GLN A 85 18.36 10.86 -12.56
N SER A 86 17.65 10.94 -11.43
CA SER A 86 17.08 9.75 -10.78
C SER A 86 15.85 9.28 -11.53
N VAL A 87 15.77 7.99 -11.85
CA VAL A 87 14.66 7.42 -12.62
C VAL A 87 13.28 7.81 -12.09
N GLY A 88 12.38 8.31 -12.94
CA GLY A 88 11.03 8.73 -12.52
C GLY A 88 10.96 9.95 -11.60
N VAL A 89 12.08 10.67 -11.39
CA VAL A 89 12.05 11.92 -10.63
C VAL A 89 11.33 13.01 -11.40
N ALA A 90 10.38 13.68 -10.76
CA ALA A 90 9.74 14.86 -11.33
C ALA A 90 9.19 15.75 -10.22
N ARG A 91 8.79 16.97 -10.56
CA ARG A 91 8.03 17.83 -9.66
C ARG A 91 6.63 17.27 -9.48
N GLN A 92 6.38 16.66 -8.33
CA GLN A 92 5.15 15.93 -8.01
C GLN A 92 4.73 16.25 -6.58
N TYR A 93 3.45 16.13 -6.27
CA TYR A 93 3.00 16.24 -4.89
C TYR A 93 3.59 15.08 -4.09
N SER A 94 4.41 15.40 -3.08
CA SER A 94 4.94 14.41 -2.14
C SER A 94 4.13 14.47 -0.86
N GLY A 95 3.44 13.37 -0.54
CA GLY A 95 2.68 13.24 0.71
C GLY A 95 3.57 13.47 1.94
N THR A 96 4.81 12.97 1.91
CA THR A 96 5.81 13.16 2.98
C THR A 96 6.21 14.63 3.17
N ALA A 97 6.33 15.40 2.08
CA ALA A 97 6.74 16.81 2.15
C ALA A 97 5.55 17.79 2.30
N GLY A 98 4.32 17.32 2.05
CA GLY A 98 3.11 18.15 2.04
C GLY A 98 3.03 19.18 0.92
N ARG A 99 3.92 19.11 -0.08
CA ARG A 99 4.05 20.09 -1.17
C ARG A 99 4.54 19.46 -2.47
N ILE A 100 4.41 20.21 -3.56
CA ILE A 100 4.97 19.83 -4.86
C ILE A 100 6.47 20.06 -4.84
N GLU A 101 7.22 18.97 -4.87
CA GLU A 101 8.67 18.98 -4.92
C GLU A 101 9.22 17.92 -5.88
N ASN A 102 10.48 18.10 -6.23
CA ASN A 102 11.19 17.14 -7.04
C ASN A 102 11.34 15.83 -6.26
N SER A 103 10.62 14.81 -6.68
CA SER A 103 10.51 13.55 -5.96
C SER A 103 10.28 12.37 -6.91
N GLN A 104 10.74 11.21 -6.45
CA GLN A 104 10.28 9.91 -6.96
C GLN A 104 9.07 9.49 -6.14
N ILE A 105 8.07 8.90 -6.79
CA ILE A 105 6.90 8.34 -6.09
C ILE A 105 6.93 6.83 -6.26
N GLY A 106 6.81 6.08 -5.17
CA GLY A 106 6.52 4.65 -5.20
C GLY A 106 5.08 4.39 -4.79
N VAL A 107 4.44 3.44 -5.46
CA VAL A 107 3.18 2.82 -5.03
C VAL A 107 3.53 1.51 -4.33
N PHE A 108 2.96 1.29 -3.16
CA PHE A 108 3.31 0.18 -2.28
C PHE A 108 2.06 -0.58 -1.88
N LEU A 109 2.15 -1.91 -1.88
CA LEU A 109 1.13 -2.80 -1.33
C LEU A 109 1.67 -3.43 -0.06
N ALA A 110 1.10 -3.04 1.07
CA ALA A 110 1.38 -3.60 2.37
C ALA A 110 0.38 -4.73 2.68
N TYR A 111 0.86 -5.74 3.39
CA TYR A 111 0.06 -6.80 3.98
C TYR A 111 0.21 -6.76 5.49
N ALA A 112 -0.91 -6.84 6.21
CA ALA A 112 -0.86 -7.04 7.66
C ALA A 112 -1.75 -8.20 8.10
N SER A 113 -1.29 -8.88 9.13
CA SER A 113 -2.02 -9.95 9.79
C SER A 113 -1.84 -9.89 11.30
N ARG A 114 -2.43 -10.85 12.01
CA ARG A 114 -2.20 -11.01 13.46
C ARG A 114 -0.74 -11.31 13.81
N PHE A 115 0.07 -11.73 12.84
CA PHE A 115 1.46 -12.11 13.03
C PHE A 115 2.46 -10.99 12.72
N GLY A 116 1.98 -9.85 12.19
CA GLY A 116 2.84 -8.74 11.80
C GLY A 116 2.42 -8.13 10.47
N GLN A 117 3.30 -7.30 9.92
CA GLN A 117 3.05 -6.50 8.73
C GLN A 117 4.30 -6.44 7.85
N THR A 118 4.12 -6.41 6.53
CA THR A 118 5.21 -6.38 5.55
C THR A 118 4.77 -5.75 4.23
N LEU A 119 5.72 -5.34 3.38
CA LEU A 119 5.47 -4.92 2.01
C LEU A 119 5.52 -6.12 1.07
N ILE A 120 4.45 -6.36 0.32
CA ILE A 120 4.32 -7.52 -0.57
C ILE A 120 4.48 -7.17 -2.06
N ASP A 121 4.30 -5.90 -2.44
CA ASP A 121 4.62 -5.39 -3.78
C ASP A 121 5.01 -3.90 -3.66
N ARG A 122 5.86 -3.44 -4.58
CA ARG A 122 6.29 -2.04 -4.71
C ARG A 122 6.59 -1.72 -6.16
N ARG A 123 6.06 -0.61 -6.65
CA ARG A 123 6.25 -0.16 -8.04
C ARG A 123 6.62 1.30 -8.07
N LEU A 124 7.68 1.62 -8.81
CA LEU A 124 8.03 3.00 -9.08
C LEU A 124 6.98 3.60 -10.04
N TYR A 125 6.39 4.74 -9.66
CA TYR A 125 5.57 5.50 -10.58
C TYR A 125 6.49 6.27 -11.54
N LEU A 126 6.39 5.94 -12.84
CA LEU A 126 7.13 6.61 -13.90
C LEU A 126 6.23 7.69 -14.52
N PRO A 127 6.50 8.99 -14.28
CA PRO A 127 5.69 10.07 -14.85
C PRO A 127 5.74 10.05 -16.38
N ARG A 128 4.73 10.61 -17.05
CA ARG A 128 4.68 10.68 -18.51
C ARG A 128 5.93 11.32 -19.12
N THR A 129 6.47 12.35 -18.48
CA THR A 129 7.72 13.02 -18.89
C THR A 129 8.95 12.11 -18.89
N TRP A 130 8.92 11.00 -18.16
CA TRP A 130 9.94 9.96 -18.19
C TRP A 130 9.56 8.81 -19.12
N ALA A 131 8.30 8.37 -19.08
CA ALA A 131 7.84 7.25 -19.90
C ALA A 131 7.94 7.53 -21.40
N ASP A 132 7.78 8.79 -21.81
CA ASP A 132 7.82 9.24 -23.20
C ASP A 132 9.24 9.67 -23.65
N ASP A 133 10.23 9.69 -22.76
CA ASP A 133 11.63 10.07 -23.05
C ASP A 133 12.53 8.82 -23.15
N ASN A 134 12.72 8.34 -24.39
CA ASN A 134 13.51 7.13 -24.65
C ASN A 134 14.98 7.25 -24.22
N ASP A 135 15.59 8.43 -24.39
CA ASP A 135 17.00 8.63 -24.04
C ASP A 135 17.20 8.53 -22.52
N ARG A 136 16.30 9.15 -21.74
CA ARG A 136 16.29 9.03 -20.27
C ARG A 136 16.02 7.60 -19.84
N ARG A 137 15.08 6.91 -20.48
CA ARG A 137 14.74 5.51 -20.16
C ARG A 137 15.94 4.57 -20.37
N VAL A 138 16.61 4.67 -21.52
CA VAL A 138 17.80 3.86 -21.83
C VAL A 138 18.91 4.16 -20.83
N LYS A 139 19.19 5.44 -20.57
CA LYS A 139 20.24 5.85 -19.63
C LYS A 139 19.99 5.36 -18.20
N ALA A 140 18.73 5.32 -17.78
CA ALA A 140 18.33 4.85 -16.46
C ALA A 140 18.02 3.34 -16.41
N HIS A 141 18.24 2.60 -17.51
CA HIS A 141 17.98 1.17 -17.62
C HIS A 141 16.51 0.77 -17.36
N VAL A 142 15.56 1.65 -17.73
CA VAL A 142 14.12 1.32 -17.67
C VAL A 142 13.84 0.23 -18.71
N PRO A 143 13.22 -0.90 -18.33
CA PRO A 143 12.88 -1.95 -19.28
C PRO A 143 11.96 -1.44 -20.40
N GLU A 144 12.13 -2.00 -21.61
CA GLU A 144 11.41 -1.55 -22.81
C GLU A 144 9.88 -1.72 -22.69
N ASP A 145 9.44 -2.75 -21.97
CA ASP A 145 8.04 -3.10 -21.74
C ASP A 145 7.35 -2.23 -20.67
N ILE A 146 8.10 -1.39 -19.95
CA ILE A 146 7.52 -0.43 -19.00
C ILE A 146 6.99 0.78 -19.77
N ALA A 147 5.67 0.82 -19.91
CA ALA A 147 4.93 1.98 -20.40
C ALA A 147 4.41 2.86 -19.24
N PHE A 148 3.94 4.06 -19.58
CA PHE A 148 3.24 4.92 -18.62
C PHE A 148 2.01 4.19 -18.04
N ALA A 149 1.91 4.16 -16.71
CA ALA A 149 0.74 3.69 -15.99
C ALA A 149 0.40 4.69 -14.88
N THR A 150 -0.89 4.99 -14.69
CA THR A 150 -1.32 5.81 -13.56
C THR A 150 -1.07 5.07 -12.25
N LYS A 151 -0.93 5.81 -11.14
CA LYS A 151 -0.77 5.19 -9.82
C LYS A 151 -1.93 4.26 -9.46
N ILE A 152 -3.14 4.64 -9.85
CA ILE A 152 -4.34 3.81 -9.70
C ILE A 152 -4.22 2.51 -10.51
N ALA A 153 -3.74 2.57 -11.75
CA ALA A 153 -3.50 1.37 -12.56
C ALA A 153 -2.41 0.46 -11.94
N LEU A 154 -1.35 1.05 -11.39
CA LEU A 154 -0.33 0.29 -10.65
C LEU A 154 -0.96 -0.42 -9.44
N ALA A 155 -1.72 0.31 -8.61
CA ALA A 155 -2.40 -0.25 -7.45
C ALA A 155 -3.37 -1.38 -7.83
N HIS A 156 -4.17 -1.17 -8.89
CA HIS A 156 -5.08 -2.16 -9.44
C HIS A 156 -4.34 -3.45 -9.81
N ASP A 157 -3.25 -3.35 -10.57
CA ASP A 157 -2.45 -4.50 -10.97
C ASP A 157 -1.78 -5.20 -9.77
N MET A 158 -1.31 -4.44 -8.78
CA MET A 158 -0.67 -4.98 -7.57
C MET A 158 -1.67 -5.80 -6.75
N ILE A 159 -2.87 -5.24 -6.52
CA ILE A 159 -3.94 -5.91 -5.78
C ILE A 159 -4.44 -7.12 -6.56
N SER A 160 -4.69 -6.97 -7.86
CA SER A 160 -5.14 -8.08 -8.71
C SER A 160 -4.15 -9.24 -8.68
N ALA A 161 -2.85 -8.97 -8.84
CA ALA A 161 -1.82 -10.00 -8.79
C ALA A 161 -1.76 -10.71 -7.44
N ALA A 162 -1.93 -9.99 -6.33
CA ALA A 162 -1.93 -10.59 -4.99
C ALA A 162 -3.18 -11.47 -4.75
N LEU A 163 -4.36 -11.02 -5.22
CA LEU A 163 -5.60 -11.79 -5.12
C LEU A 163 -5.62 -13.01 -6.05
N ASP A 164 -5.11 -12.87 -7.27
CA ASP A 164 -4.99 -13.98 -8.23
C ASP A 164 -3.99 -15.04 -7.73
N ALA A 165 -2.94 -14.61 -7.00
CA ALA A 165 -2.03 -15.49 -6.26
C ALA A 165 -2.63 -16.07 -4.96
N ARG A 166 -3.91 -15.77 -4.66
CA ARG A 166 -4.66 -16.25 -3.48
C ARG A 166 -4.04 -15.87 -2.14
N VAL A 167 -3.36 -14.72 -2.07
CA VAL A 167 -2.90 -14.17 -0.78
C VAL A 167 -4.14 -13.92 0.09
N PRO A 168 -4.25 -14.52 1.30
CA PRO A 168 -5.45 -14.39 2.12
C PRO A 168 -5.75 -12.93 2.46
N CYS A 169 -6.92 -12.44 2.07
CA CYS A 169 -7.31 -11.05 2.28
C CYS A 169 -8.77 -10.95 2.75
N ARG A 170 -8.97 -10.47 3.96
CA ARG A 170 -10.30 -10.09 4.49
C ARG A 170 -10.69 -8.68 4.04
N TRP A 171 -9.75 -7.74 4.03
CA TRP A 171 -10.01 -6.34 3.75
C TRP A 171 -8.96 -5.74 2.83
N VAL A 172 -9.41 -5.06 1.77
CA VAL A 172 -8.59 -4.13 1.01
C VAL A 172 -8.86 -2.71 1.49
N LEU A 173 -7.82 -1.99 1.89
CA LEU A 173 -7.91 -0.59 2.33
C LEU A 173 -7.09 0.31 1.40
N ALA A 174 -7.55 1.53 1.18
CA ALA A 174 -6.80 2.53 0.45
C ALA A 174 -7.25 3.96 0.82
N ASP A 175 -6.43 4.93 0.47
CA ASP A 175 -6.74 6.34 0.64
C ASP A 175 -7.76 6.86 -0.40
N ALA A 176 -8.03 8.17 -0.35
CA ALA A 176 -8.99 8.83 -1.23
C ALA A 176 -8.54 8.98 -2.68
N LEU A 177 -7.24 8.78 -2.99
CA LEU A 177 -6.76 8.75 -4.36
C LEU A 177 -7.28 7.49 -5.06
N TYR A 178 -7.18 6.34 -4.40
CA TYR A 178 -7.61 5.05 -4.95
C TYR A 178 -9.11 4.82 -4.75
N GLY A 179 -9.65 5.16 -3.58
CA GLY A 179 -11.04 4.85 -3.24
C GLY A 179 -12.07 5.59 -4.10
N GLY A 180 -11.67 6.64 -4.81
CA GLY A 180 -12.50 7.33 -5.79
C GLY A 180 -12.65 6.60 -7.13
N ASP A 181 -11.78 5.65 -7.45
CA ASP A 181 -11.77 4.96 -8.74
C ASP A 181 -12.83 3.87 -8.85
N TYR A 182 -13.67 3.93 -9.88
CA TYR A 182 -14.73 2.95 -10.12
C TYR A 182 -14.19 1.61 -10.60
N GLY A 183 -13.12 1.60 -11.41
CA GLY A 183 -12.54 0.37 -11.95
C GLY A 183 -11.95 -0.51 -10.85
N LEU A 184 -11.20 0.09 -9.93
CA LEU A 184 -10.66 -0.58 -8.75
C LEU A 184 -11.76 -1.19 -7.88
N ARG A 185 -12.82 -0.41 -7.58
CA ARG A 185 -13.96 -0.92 -6.83
C ARG A 185 -14.64 -2.07 -7.57
N GLY A 186 -14.96 -1.89 -8.85
CA GLY A 186 -15.57 -2.93 -9.67
C GLY A 186 -14.79 -4.24 -9.67
N MET A 187 -13.47 -4.18 -9.88
CA MET A 187 -12.60 -5.37 -9.85
C MET A 187 -12.63 -6.11 -8.50
N LEU A 188 -12.64 -5.38 -7.39
CA LEU A 188 -12.75 -5.97 -6.04
C LEU A 188 -14.13 -6.61 -5.82
N GLU A 189 -15.19 -5.95 -6.27
CA GLU A 189 -16.55 -6.46 -6.14
C GLU A 189 -16.81 -7.70 -6.99
N GLU A 190 -16.30 -7.74 -8.22
CA GLU A 190 -16.34 -8.93 -9.09
C GLU A 190 -15.66 -10.14 -8.44
N ARG A 191 -14.66 -9.89 -7.57
CA ARG A 191 -13.96 -10.93 -6.79
C ARG A 191 -14.62 -11.21 -5.44
N ARG A 192 -15.74 -10.54 -5.13
CA ARG A 192 -16.40 -10.55 -3.80
C ARG A 192 -15.41 -10.23 -2.67
N GLN A 193 -14.39 -9.41 -2.95
CA GLN A 193 -13.35 -9.02 -2.01
C GLN A 193 -13.82 -7.80 -1.20
N PRO A 194 -14.01 -7.92 0.12
CA PRO A 194 -14.43 -6.78 0.92
C PRO A 194 -13.38 -5.67 0.94
N TYR A 195 -13.85 -4.43 0.96
CA TYR A 195 -13.00 -3.26 1.02
C TYR A 195 -13.58 -2.16 1.92
N VAL A 196 -12.68 -1.32 2.41
CA VAL A 196 -12.98 -0.02 3.00
C VAL A 196 -12.02 0.99 2.39
N LEU A 197 -12.49 1.75 1.40
CA LEU A 197 -11.66 2.71 0.67
C LEU A 197 -12.08 4.12 1.04
N ALA A 198 -11.13 4.95 1.47
CA ALA A 198 -11.42 6.34 1.78
C ALA A 198 -11.87 7.09 0.51
N VAL A 199 -12.70 8.11 0.68
CA VAL A 199 -13.12 9.01 -0.39
C VAL A 199 -13.11 10.45 0.10
N ARG A 200 -13.01 11.39 -0.84
CA ARG A 200 -13.12 12.82 -0.52
C ARG A 200 -14.55 13.16 -0.11
N SER A 201 -14.67 14.23 0.69
CA SER A 201 -15.96 14.79 1.11
C SER A 201 -16.87 15.16 -0.07
N ASN A 202 -16.28 15.58 -1.19
CA ASN A 202 -16.95 15.97 -2.43
C ASN A 202 -16.97 14.84 -3.49
N HIS A 203 -16.78 13.58 -3.08
CA HIS A 203 -16.90 12.45 -4.01
C HIS A 203 -18.33 12.38 -4.55
N HIS A 204 -18.49 12.30 -5.87
CA HIS A 204 -19.80 12.35 -6.48
C HIS A 204 -20.54 11.02 -6.29
N LEU A 205 -21.63 11.06 -5.54
CA LEU A 205 -22.56 9.94 -5.38
C LEU A 205 -23.79 10.17 -6.25
N ARG A 206 -24.20 9.12 -6.94
CA ARG A 206 -25.37 9.14 -7.81
C ARG A 206 -26.22 7.92 -7.52
N PHE A 207 -27.50 8.13 -7.27
CA PHE A 207 -28.45 7.04 -7.06
C PHE A 207 -29.79 7.37 -7.69
N LEU A 208 -30.44 6.33 -8.19
CA LEU A 208 -31.77 6.40 -8.75
C LEU A 208 -32.79 6.18 -7.62
N THR A 209 -33.62 7.18 -7.35
CA THR A 209 -34.76 7.07 -6.44
C THR A 209 -36.06 7.03 -7.25
N ARG A 210 -37.20 6.88 -6.56
CA ARG A 210 -38.52 6.93 -7.20
C ARG A 210 -38.82 8.31 -7.80
N GLU A 211 -38.22 9.35 -7.22
CA GLU A 211 -38.37 10.76 -7.57
C GLU A 211 -37.39 11.20 -8.67
N GLY A 212 -36.40 10.37 -9.02
CA GLY A 212 -35.46 10.61 -10.12
C GLY A 212 -34.01 10.33 -9.76
N LEU A 213 -33.09 10.88 -10.57
CA LEU A 213 -31.66 10.79 -10.31
C LEU A 213 -31.26 11.83 -9.26
N VAL A 214 -30.78 11.35 -8.11
CA VAL A 214 -30.19 12.20 -7.07
C VAL A 214 -28.67 12.22 -7.25
N MET A 215 -28.10 13.42 -7.20
CA MET A 215 -26.66 13.66 -7.14
C MET A 215 -26.33 14.32 -5.81
N THR A 216 -25.39 13.76 -5.07
CA THR A 216 -24.97 14.26 -3.76
C THR A 216 -23.50 13.91 -3.52
N ASP A 217 -22.99 14.21 -2.34
CA ASP A 217 -21.66 13.85 -1.90
C ASP A 217 -21.68 13.38 -0.43
N PRO A 218 -20.61 12.68 0.02
CA PRO A 218 -20.52 12.22 1.40
C PRO A 218 -20.73 13.29 2.46
N LYS A 219 -20.30 14.54 2.21
CA LYS A 219 -20.45 15.64 3.17
C LYS A 219 -21.91 16.03 3.32
N ALA A 220 -22.61 16.25 2.20
CA ALA A 220 -24.03 16.61 2.20
C ALA A 220 -24.86 15.55 2.93
N ILE A 221 -24.63 14.26 2.65
CA ILE A 221 -25.27 13.16 3.38
C ILE A 221 -24.97 13.25 4.88
N ALA A 222 -23.72 13.46 5.26
CA ALA A 222 -23.33 13.52 6.66
C ALA A 222 -23.88 14.75 7.41
N ASP A 223 -24.13 15.86 6.72
CA ASP A 223 -24.74 17.07 7.29
C ASP A 223 -26.23 16.87 7.60
N GLU A 224 -26.92 16.02 6.83
CA GLU A 224 -28.34 15.70 7.00
C GLU A 224 -28.60 14.53 7.95
N LEU A 225 -27.55 13.82 8.38
CA LEU A 225 -27.68 12.66 9.27
C LEU A 225 -28.18 13.05 10.67
N PRO A 226 -29.29 12.45 11.17
CA PRO A 226 -29.76 12.70 12.52
C PRO A 226 -28.83 12.10 13.57
N ALA A 227 -28.81 12.69 14.77
CA ALA A 227 -27.87 12.32 15.84
C ALA A 227 -27.94 10.84 16.24
N GLN A 228 -29.11 10.20 16.11
CA GLN A 228 -29.35 8.80 16.43
C GLN A 228 -28.65 7.78 15.51
N GLU A 229 -28.24 8.20 14.30
CA GLU A 229 -27.51 7.34 13.35
C GLU A 229 -26.02 7.22 13.70
N TRP A 230 -25.55 8.03 14.65
CA TRP A 230 -24.16 8.05 15.09
C TRP A 230 -23.97 7.15 16.31
N ALA A 231 -23.12 6.14 16.18
CA ALA A 231 -22.69 5.27 17.27
C ALA A 231 -21.26 5.60 17.70
N MET A 232 -21.02 5.64 19.01
CA MET A 232 -19.68 5.80 19.55
C MET A 232 -18.93 4.47 19.50
N ILE A 233 -17.75 4.46 18.86
CA ILE A 233 -16.90 3.26 18.76
C ILE A 233 -15.49 3.61 19.19
N ALA A 234 -14.87 2.72 19.97
CA ALA A 234 -13.49 2.85 20.41
C ALA A 234 -12.53 2.39 19.32
N ALA A 235 -11.71 3.32 18.84
CA ALA A 235 -10.61 3.12 17.90
C ALA A 235 -9.30 2.84 18.66
N GLY A 236 -9.27 1.73 19.41
CA GLY A 236 -8.08 1.29 20.16
C GLY A 236 -7.56 2.25 21.24
N GLU A 237 -6.50 1.85 21.92
CA GLU A 237 -5.78 2.68 22.89
C GLU A 237 -4.79 3.60 22.17
N GLY A 238 -4.89 4.91 22.41
CA GLY A 238 -3.88 5.88 22.00
C GLY A 238 -3.04 6.34 23.19
N ALA A 239 -1.95 7.08 22.93
CA ALA A 239 -1.06 7.65 23.96
C ALA A 239 -1.75 8.57 25.00
N LYS A 240 -3.02 8.95 24.77
CA LYS A 240 -3.85 9.78 25.67
C LYS A 240 -5.15 9.07 26.12
N GLY A 241 -5.19 7.73 26.04
CA GLY A 241 -6.37 6.90 26.33
C GLY A 241 -7.11 6.42 25.07
N LEU A 242 -8.25 5.76 25.27
CA LEU A 242 -9.08 5.22 24.18
C LEU A 242 -9.47 6.31 23.18
N ARG A 243 -9.15 6.10 21.90
CA ARG A 243 -9.50 7.04 20.85
C ARG A 243 -10.96 6.82 20.47
N LEU A 244 -11.86 7.70 20.91
CA LEU A 244 -13.29 7.56 20.64
C LEU A 244 -13.69 8.38 19.42
N TYR A 245 -14.32 7.73 18.44
CA TYR A 245 -14.93 8.37 17.29
C TYR A 245 -16.42 8.06 17.22
N ASP A 246 -17.19 9.00 16.67
CA ASP A 246 -18.57 8.72 16.30
C ASP A 246 -18.57 8.19 14.87
N TRP A 247 -19.29 7.10 14.65
CA TRP A 247 -19.41 6.43 13.36
C TRP A 247 -20.87 6.34 12.93
N ALA A 248 -21.10 6.57 11.65
CA ALA A 248 -22.38 6.30 11.01
C ALA A 248 -22.14 5.46 9.76
N ARG A 249 -23.11 4.62 9.40
CA ARG A 249 -23.13 3.94 8.09
C ARG A 249 -24.47 4.16 7.42
N LEU A 250 -24.45 4.43 6.12
CA LEU A 250 -25.64 4.44 5.29
C LEU A 250 -25.50 3.39 4.20
N ARG A 251 -26.52 2.54 4.04
CA ARG A 251 -26.60 1.63 2.91
C ARG A 251 -26.80 2.44 1.63
N LEU A 252 -25.97 2.18 0.62
CA LEU A 252 -26.09 2.80 -0.69
C LEU A 252 -27.06 1.99 -1.55
N PRO A 253 -28.02 2.62 -2.24
CA PRO A 253 -29.07 1.94 -3.00
C PRO A 253 -28.58 1.48 -4.38
N TRP A 254 -27.40 0.85 -4.41
CA TRP A 254 -26.82 0.30 -5.62
C TRP A 254 -27.06 -1.20 -5.69
N ILE A 255 -27.29 -1.71 -6.90
CA ILE A 255 -27.41 -3.14 -7.14
C ILE A 255 -26.07 -3.79 -6.77
N THR A 256 -26.15 -4.86 -5.99
CA THR A 256 -25.04 -5.64 -5.45
C THR A 256 -25.39 -7.12 -5.53
N ASP A 257 -24.37 -7.96 -5.57
CA ASP A 257 -24.56 -9.42 -5.56
C ASP A 257 -25.22 -9.89 -4.26
N GLU A 258 -25.90 -11.03 -4.32
CA GLU A 258 -26.55 -11.64 -3.17
C GLU A 258 -25.54 -11.88 -2.02
N GLY A 259 -25.95 -11.43 -0.82
CA GLY A 259 -25.17 -11.53 0.42
C GLY A 259 -24.20 -10.39 0.68
N PHE A 260 -24.04 -9.43 -0.23
CA PHE A 260 -23.17 -8.27 -0.06
C PHE A 260 -23.97 -6.96 -0.11
N GLU A 261 -23.45 -5.92 0.54
CA GLU A 261 -23.97 -4.57 0.40
C GLU A 261 -22.84 -3.56 0.21
N ARG A 262 -23.21 -2.39 -0.30
CA ARG A 262 -22.35 -1.21 -0.33
C ARG A 262 -22.82 -0.21 0.72
N TRP A 263 -21.88 0.36 1.47
CA TRP A 263 -22.18 1.41 2.45
C TRP A 263 -21.30 2.64 2.23
N LEU A 264 -21.85 3.80 2.58
CA LEU A 264 -21.07 4.97 2.96
C LEU A 264 -20.82 4.89 4.46
N LEU A 265 -19.56 4.75 4.85
CA LEU A 265 -19.13 4.80 6.25
C LEU A 265 -18.54 6.18 6.55
N ILE A 266 -18.94 6.77 7.66
CA ILE A 266 -18.57 8.12 8.05
C ILE A 266 -18.00 8.09 9.44
N ARG A 267 -16.79 8.63 9.60
CA ARG A 267 -16.15 8.85 10.89
C ARG A 267 -16.19 10.33 11.23
N ARG A 268 -16.62 10.68 12.44
CA ARG A 268 -16.65 12.06 12.95
C ARG A 268 -15.82 12.19 14.22
N ASN A 269 -14.99 13.23 14.27
CA ASN A 269 -14.27 13.59 15.48
C ASN A 269 -15.26 14.18 16.52
N ARG A 270 -15.18 13.71 17.76
CA ARG A 270 -16.09 14.12 18.84
C ARG A 270 -15.85 15.55 19.34
N LYS A 271 -14.61 16.04 19.30
CA LYS A 271 -14.24 17.41 19.71
C LYS A 271 -14.42 18.41 18.58
N GLU A 272 -14.27 17.95 17.34
CA GLU A 272 -14.34 18.77 16.14
C GLU A 272 -15.31 18.12 15.13
N PRO A 273 -16.63 18.26 15.30
CA PRO A 273 -17.64 17.53 14.52
C PRO A 273 -17.59 17.76 12.99
N ASP A 274 -16.96 18.84 12.56
CA ASP A 274 -16.75 19.16 11.14
C ASP A 274 -15.58 18.36 10.53
N LYS A 275 -14.67 17.84 11.36
CA LYS A 275 -13.59 16.95 10.92
C LYS A 275 -14.13 15.54 10.76
N ARG A 276 -14.51 15.23 9.52
CA ARG A 276 -15.05 13.94 9.12
C ARG A 276 -14.14 13.24 8.11
N ALA A 277 -14.16 11.91 8.15
CA ALA A 277 -13.60 11.06 7.11
C ALA A 277 -14.70 10.18 6.52
N TYR A 278 -14.60 9.87 5.24
CA TYR A 278 -15.62 9.19 4.47
C TYR A 278 -15.01 7.99 3.77
N TYR A 279 -15.75 6.89 3.73
CA TYR A 279 -15.30 5.65 3.10
C TYR A 279 -16.43 5.02 2.32
N LEU A 280 -16.10 4.51 1.13
CA LEU A 280 -16.96 3.56 0.44
C LEU A 280 -16.57 2.16 0.91
N VAL A 281 -17.59 1.38 1.25
CA VAL A 281 -17.45 0.02 1.78
C VAL A 281 -18.22 -0.94 0.90
N PHE A 282 -17.64 -2.10 0.66
CA PHE A 282 -18.33 -3.27 0.13
C PHE A 282 -17.96 -4.46 1.01
N ALA A 283 -18.95 -5.15 1.57
CA ALA A 283 -18.73 -6.29 2.47
C ALA A 283 -20.00 -7.15 2.60
N PRO A 284 -19.91 -8.34 3.23
CA PRO A 284 -21.06 -9.17 3.54
C PRO A 284 -22.12 -8.42 4.36
N GLN A 285 -23.40 -8.59 4.03
CA GLN A 285 -24.52 -7.81 4.59
C GLN A 285 -24.65 -7.85 6.13
N ASP A 286 -24.12 -8.90 6.76
CA ASP A 286 -24.11 -9.12 8.21
C ASP A 286 -22.92 -8.44 8.92
N THR A 287 -22.02 -7.79 8.18
CA THR A 287 -20.87 -7.09 8.74
C THR A 287 -21.35 -5.98 9.68
N SER A 288 -20.88 -5.99 10.93
CA SER A 288 -21.28 -5.01 11.95
C SER A 288 -20.62 -3.64 11.73
N LEU A 289 -21.24 -2.57 12.23
CA LEU A 289 -20.63 -1.23 12.21
C LEU A 289 -19.28 -1.20 12.94
N ALA A 290 -19.15 -1.97 14.03
CA ALA A 290 -17.89 -2.08 14.79
C ALA A 290 -16.77 -2.71 13.96
N GLU A 291 -17.08 -3.74 13.16
CA GLU A 291 -16.09 -4.34 12.26
C GLU A 291 -15.67 -3.38 11.15
N LEU A 292 -16.63 -2.67 10.54
CA LEU A 292 -16.34 -1.67 9.51
C LEU A 292 -15.46 -0.53 10.05
N ALA A 293 -15.81 -0.01 11.23
CA ALA A 293 -15.02 1.02 11.91
C ALA A 293 -13.61 0.51 12.24
N GLY A 294 -13.50 -0.72 12.76
CA GLY A 294 -12.21 -1.37 13.02
C GLY A 294 -11.35 -1.48 11.77
N ALA A 295 -11.92 -1.95 10.65
CA ALA A 295 -11.23 -2.02 9.37
C ALA A 295 -10.76 -0.64 8.87
N ALA A 296 -11.60 0.38 8.99
CA ALA A 296 -11.27 1.75 8.60
C ALA A 296 -10.12 2.35 9.45
N ASP A 297 -10.08 2.03 10.75
CA ASP A 297 -9.03 2.53 11.65
C ASP A 297 -7.70 1.78 11.49
N LEU A 298 -7.71 0.52 11.02
CA LEU A 298 -6.49 -0.23 10.69
C LEU A 298 -5.66 0.40 9.55
N ARG A 299 -6.22 1.36 8.80
CA ARG A 299 -5.44 2.16 7.84
C ARG A 299 -4.30 2.93 8.53
N TRP A 300 -4.53 3.41 9.76
CA TRP A 300 -3.56 4.21 10.51
C TRP A 300 -2.31 3.40 10.89
N THR A 301 -2.51 2.12 11.15
CA THR A 301 -1.47 1.15 11.46
C THR A 301 -0.42 1.00 10.35
N ILE A 302 -0.75 1.44 9.14
CA ILE A 302 0.14 1.39 7.98
C ILE A 302 0.85 2.70 7.71
N GLU A 303 0.31 3.84 8.15
CA GLU A 303 1.11 5.07 8.27
C GLU A 303 2.33 4.77 9.17
N GLU A 304 2.11 4.07 10.30
CA GLU A 304 3.21 3.57 11.16
C GLU A 304 4.12 2.54 10.45
N CYS A 305 3.58 1.68 9.57
CA CYS A 305 4.42 0.77 8.76
C CYS A 305 5.36 1.56 7.85
N PHE A 306 4.82 2.55 7.15
CA PHE A 306 5.58 3.35 6.18
C PHE A 306 6.55 4.27 6.88
N GLU A 307 6.20 4.83 8.04
CA GLU A 307 7.12 5.57 8.89
C GLU A 307 8.27 4.68 9.35
N ARG A 308 7.99 3.49 9.91
CA ARG A 308 9.05 2.54 10.28
C ARG A 308 9.88 2.08 9.09
N ALA A 309 9.27 1.84 7.93
CA ALA A 309 10.00 1.43 6.74
C ALA A 309 10.87 2.58 6.17
N LYS A 310 10.49 3.84 6.38
CA LYS A 310 11.35 5.00 6.09
C LYS A 310 12.52 5.05 7.09
N ASP A 311 12.22 5.03 8.38
CA ASP A 311 13.19 5.24 9.45
C ASP A 311 14.16 4.06 9.65
N GLU A 312 13.68 2.82 9.59
CA GLU A 312 14.45 1.60 9.91
C GLU A 312 15.03 0.92 8.67
N LEU A 313 14.35 0.99 7.52
CA LEU A 313 14.80 0.34 6.27
C LEU A 313 15.42 1.33 5.27
N GLY A 314 15.50 2.62 5.63
CA GLY A 314 16.16 3.65 4.82
C GLY A 314 15.49 3.89 3.47
N LEU A 315 14.16 3.68 3.36
CA LEU A 315 13.44 3.88 2.10
C LEU A 315 13.53 5.34 1.60
N ASP A 316 13.65 6.32 2.50
CA ASP A 316 13.84 7.74 2.18
C ASP A 316 15.31 8.15 1.96
N HIS A 317 16.26 7.33 2.39
CA HIS A 317 17.69 7.44 2.11
C HIS A 317 18.11 6.74 0.81
N CYS A 318 17.16 6.21 0.03
CA CYS A 318 17.47 5.55 -1.23
C CYS A 318 18.06 6.55 -2.23
N GLU A 319 19.38 6.50 -2.47
CA GLU A 319 20.08 7.30 -3.49
C GLU A 319 19.96 6.73 -4.90
N ALA A 320 19.16 5.67 -5.09
CA ALA A 320 19.04 4.96 -6.35
C ALA A 320 18.76 5.90 -7.52
N ARG A 321 19.58 5.76 -8.57
CA ARG A 321 19.52 6.60 -9.78
C ARG A 321 19.03 5.82 -10.98
N SER A 322 19.25 4.51 -11.00
CA SER A 322 18.85 3.61 -12.08
C SER A 322 17.58 2.84 -11.72
N TRP A 323 16.95 2.21 -12.71
CA TRP A 323 15.79 1.34 -12.51
C TRP A 323 16.10 0.15 -11.58
N HIS A 324 17.36 -0.30 -11.48
CA HIS A 324 17.73 -1.47 -10.67
C HIS A 324 18.22 -1.12 -9.25
N GLY A 325 18.35 0.18 -8.93
CA GLY A 325 19.18 0.66 -7.81
C GLY A 325 20.30 1.53 -8.34
#